data_AF-A0A9X3ZM53-F1
#
_entry.id   AF-A0A9X3ZM53-F1
#
_cell.length_a   1.000
_cell.length_b   1.000
_cell.length_c   1.000
_cell.angle_alpha   90.00
_cell.angle_beta   90.00
_cell.angle_gamma   90.00
#
_symmetry.space_group_name_H-M   'P 1'
#
loop_
_entity.id
_entity.type
_entity.pdbx_description
1 polymer ?
#
loop_
_entity_poly.entity_id
_entity_poly.type
_entity_poly.pdbx_seq_one_letter_code
_entity_poly.pdbx_strand_id
1 'polypeptide(L)'
;MADKQTRGRASKVDLLPPNIKTQLAMMLRDKQYSQTQILEEINDLIRDCGLDERYLLSRTGLNRYANRMEKLGAKIRQAREVAEVWTKQFGEMPQTDIGKALMEMVKQIAFETSLKLGEQEGGI
;
A
#
# COMPACT_ATOMS: atom_id res chain seq x y z
N MET A 1 -17.25 -0.72 4.63
CA MET A 1 -17.34 0.31 3.57
C MET A 1 -16.56 -0.20 2.37
N ALA A 2 -17.21 -0.90 1.45
CA ALA A 2 -16.61 -1.39 0.21
C ALA A 2 -16.21 -0.19 -0.67
N ASP A 3 -14.99 -0.25 -1.22
CA ASP A 3 -14.45 0.80 -2.09
C ASP A 3 -15.24 0.80 -3.39
N LYS A 4 -16.09 1.81 -3.60
CA LYS A 4 -16.97 1.88 -4.77
C LYS A 4 -16.12 2.24 -5.98
N GLN A 5 -15.83 1.24 -6.83
CA GLN A 5 -15.01 1.40 -8.02
C GLN A 5 -15.75 2.25 -9.06
N THR A 6 -15.55 3.56 -8.98
CA THR A 6 -15.97 4.50 -10.02
C THR A 6 -14.84 4.62 -11.05
N ARG A 7 -15.12 5.15 -12.26
CA ARG A 7 -14.08 5.54 -13.23
C ARG A 7 -12.97 6.42 -12.61
N GLY A 8 -13.24 7.01 -11.43
CA GLY A 8 -12.25 7.48 -10.47
C GLY A 8 -11.59 8.77 -10.93
N ARG A 9 -12.19 9.92 -10.61
CA ARG A 9 -11.48 11.20 -10.76
C ARG A 9 -10.21 11.12 -9.92
N ALA A 10 -9.06 11.35 -10.56
CA ALA A 10 -7.77 11.42 -9.88
C ALA A 10 -7.87 12.36 -8.66
N SER A 11 -7.42 11.89 -7.50
CA SER A 11 -7.44 12.74 -6.31
C SER A 11 -6.38 13.84 -6.44
N LYS A 12 -6.55 14.95 -5.72
CA LYS A 12 -5.53 16.03 -5.72
C LYS A 12 -4.14 15.51 -5.36
N VAL A 13 -4.05 14.51 -4.47
CA VAL A 13 -2.80 13.84 -4.11
C VAL A 13 -2.16 13.12 -5.30
N ASP A 14 -2.98 12.52 -6.17
CA ASP A 14 -2.49 11.80 -7.36
C ASP A 14 -1.91 12.75 -8.41
N LEU A 15 -2.40 13.99 -8.42
CA LEU A 15 -1.99 15.05 -9.35
C LEU A 15 -0.77 15.84 -8.87
N LEU A 16 -0.29 15.61 -7.64
CA LEU A 16 0.87 16.34 -7.11
C LEU A 16 2.14 16.06 -7.93
N PRO A 17 3.00 17.08 -8.13
CA PRO A 17 4.33 16.88 -8.68
C PRO A 17 5.16 15.85 -7.89
N PRO A 18 6.09 15.12 -8.54
CA PRO A 18 6.82 14.01 -7.91
C PRO A 18 7.59 14.37 -6.64
N ASN A 19 8.17 15.57 -6.57
CA ASN A 19 8.90 16.06 -5.40
C ASN A 19 7.98 16.20 -4.17
N ILE A 20 6.82 16.85 -4.35
CA ILE A 20 5.84 17.05 -3.26
C ILE A 20 5.21 15.72 -2.85
N LYS A 21 4.90 14.85 -3.83
CA LYS A 21 4.36 13.51 -3.56
C LYS A 21 5.33 12.65 -2.76
N THR A 22 6.62 12.73 -3.07
CA THR A 22 7.68 12.05 -2.32
C THR A 22 7.76 12.57 -0.89
N GLN A 23 7.76 13.91 -0.70
CA GLN A 23 7.78 14.51 0.63
C GLN A 23 6.57 14.08 1.47
N LEU A 24 5.36 14.14 0.88
CA LEU A 24 4.14 13.66 1.52
C LEU A 24 4.24 12.19 1.96
N ALA A 25 4.75 11.32 1.08
CA ALA A 25 4.91 9.90 1.39
C ALA A 25 5.94 9.65 2.51
N MET A 26 7.03 10.44 2.55
CA MET A 26 8.03 10.37 3.62
C MET A 26 7.43 10.79 4.97
N MET A 27 6.74 11.92 5.02
CA MET A 27 6.11 12.41 6.26
C MET A 27 5.07 11.43 6.81
N LEU A 28 4.26 10.83 5.92
CA LEU A 28 3.28 9.81 6.32
C LEU A 28 3.93 8.53 6.85
N ARG A 29 5.14 8.19 6.40
CA ARG A 29 5.89 7.01 6.85
C ARG A 29 6.56 7.24 8.21
N ASP A 30 7.09 8.44 8.46
CA ASP A 30 7.92 8.75 9.63
C ASP A 30 7.10 8.74 10.95
N LYS A 31 5.77 8.88 10.87
CA LYS A 31 4.83 8.87 12.02
C LYS A 31 5.12 9.91 13.12
N GLN A 32 6.08 10.81 12.92
CA GLN A 32 6.41 11.92 13.82
C GLN A 32 5.38 13.06 13.75
N TYR A 33 4.68 13.19 12.62
CA TYR A 33 3.74 14.29 12.37
C TYR A 33 2.30 13.79 12.36
N SER A 34 1.40 14.57 12.96
CA SER A 34 -0.04 14.36 12.82
C SER A 34 -0.48 14.65 11.38
N GLN A 35 -1.60 14.05 10.94
CA GLN A 35 -2.15 14.32 9.60
C GLN A 35 -2.51 15.80 9.39
N THR A 36 -2.84 16.55 10.45
CA THR A 36 -3.08 18.00 10.35
C THR A 36 -1.79 18.75 10.07
N GLN A 37 -0.70 18.44 10.77
CA GLN A 37 0.61 19.05 10.52
C GLN A 37 1.11 18.72 9.11
N ILE A 38 0.98 17.45 8.69
CA ILE A 38 1.35 17.05 7.32
C ILE A 38 0.52 17.83 6.28
N LEU A 39 -0.76 18.07 6.54
CA LEU A 39 -1.61 18.84 5.64
C LEU A 39 -1.12 20.29 5.49
N GLU A 40 -0.78 20.93 6.60
CA GLU A 40 -0.27 22.30 6.64
C GLU A 40 1.05 22.39 5.88
N GLU A 41 2.04 21.59 6.28
CA GLU A 41 3.38 21.55 5.65
C GLU A 41 3.34 21.28 4.14
N ILE A 42 2.51 20.33 3.69
CA ILE A 42 2.41 20.02 2.26
C ILE A 42 1.69 21.14 1.50
N ASN A 43 0.69 21.79 2.10
CA ASN A 43 0.03 22.92 1.45
C ASN A 43 0.92 24.18 1.42
N ASP A 44 1.76 24.39 2.42
CA ASP A 44 2.77 25.45 2.42
C ASP A 44 3.82 25.19 1.34
N LEU A 45 4.35 23.96 1.26
CA LEU A 45 5.26 23.58 0.17
C LEU A 45 4.65 23.77 -1.23
N ILE A 46 3.35 23.47 -1.39
CA ILE A 46 2.63 23.70 -2.67
C ILE A 46 2.62 25.20 -3.00
N ARG A 47 2.36 26.07 -2.02
CA ARG A 47 2.35 27.53 -2.20
C ARG A 47 3.75 28.06 -2.50
N ASP A 48 4.76 27.59 -1.78
CA ASP A 48 6.16 28.00 -1.96
C ASP A 48 6.70 27.60 -3.33
N CYS A 49 6.22 26.48 -3.89
CA CYS A 49 6.50 26.08 -5.27
C CYS A 49 5.72 26.88 -6.32
N GLY A 50 4.86 27.83 -5.92
CA GLY A 50 4.05 28.64 -6.81
C GLY A 50 2.94 27.86 -7.54
N LEU A 51 2.51 26.72 -6.99
CA LEU A 51 1.46 25.92 -7.61
C LEU A 51 0.07 26.49 -7.32
N ASP A 52 -0.83 26.32 -8.29
CA ASP A 52 -2.22 26.75 -8.22
C ASP A 52 -3.00 26.07 -7.06
N GLU A 53 -4.02 26.76 -6.53
CA GLU A 53 -4.86 26.26 -5.43
C GLU A 53 -5.54 24.91 -5.72
N ARG A 54 -5.70 24.54 -6.98
CA ARG A 54 -6.19 23.22 -7.38
C ARG A 54 -5.33 22.08 -6.84
N TYR A 55 -4.05 22.31 -6.55
CA TYR A 55 -3.14 21.33 -5.95
C TYR A 55 -3.26 21.25 -4.43
N LEU A 56 -3.79 22.29 -3.75
CA LEU A 56 -3.94 22.30 -2.31
C LEU A 56 -4.82 21.14 -1.84
N LEU A 57 -4.25 20.34 -0.95
CA LEU A 57 -4.88 19.17 -0.40
C LEU A 57 -5.98 19.55 0.60
N SER A 58 -6.99 18.70 0.70
CA SER A 58 -7.97 18.74 1.78
C SER A 58 -7.67 17.66 2.81
N ARG A 59 -8.09 17.87 4.06
CA ARG A 59 -8.00 16.88 5.15
C ARG A 59 -8.55 15.51 4.72
N THR A 60 -9.75 15.47 4.14
CA THR A 60 -10.36 14.21 3.66
C THR A 60 -9.58 13.58 2.51
N GLY A 61 -8.97 14.37 1.63
CA GLY A 61 -8.09 13.86 0.56
C GLY A 61 -6.84 13.19 1.14
N LEU A 62 -6.17 13.88 2.04
CA LEU A 62 -4.97 13.39 2.74
C LEU A 62 -5.27 12.12 3.55
N ASN A 63 -6.33 12.12 4.36
CA ASN A 63 -6.68 10.97 5.20
C ASN A 63 -6.97 9.71 4.37
N ARG A 64 -7.65 9.86 3.23
CA ARG A 64 -7.88 8.75 2.30
C ARG A 64 -6.57 8.21 1.74
N TYR A 65 -5.63 9.07 1.38
CA TYR A 65 -4.32 8.65 0.90
C TYR A 65 -3.50 7.96 2.00
N ALA A 66 -3.44 8.54 3.20
CA ALA A 66 -2.78 7.94 4.36
C ALA A 66 -3.32 6.53 4.67
N ASN A 67 -4.65 6.36 4.64
CA ASN A 67 -5.27 5.04 4.82
C ASN A 67 -4.89 4.04 3.72
N ARG A 68 -4.74 4.49 2.46
CA ARG A 68 -4.23 3.62 1.37
C ARG A 68 -2.79 3.21 1.63
N MET A 69 -1.95 4.14 2.06
CA MET A 69 -0.54 3.89 2.37
C MET A 69 -0.37 2.92 3.54
N GLU A 70 -1.14 3.06 4.61
CA GLU A 70 -1.09 2.14 5.75
C GLU A 70 -1.52 0.72 5.34
N LYS A 71 -2.59 0.59 4.53
CA LYS A 71 -3.01 -0.72 3.97
C LYS A 71 -1.91 -1.37 3.13
N LEU A 72 -1.24 -0.60 2.29
CA LEU A 72 -0.13 -1.11 1.48
C LEU A 72 1.07 -1.51 2.37
N GLY A 73 1.41 -0.69 3.35
CA GLY A 73 2.48 -0.97 4.31
C GLY A 73 2.21 -2.22 5.14
N ALA A 74 0.97 -2.43 5.57
CA ALA A 74 0.55 -3.63 6.29
C ALA A 74 0.75 -4.90 5.45
N LYS A 75 0.35 -4.89 4.17
CA LYS A 75 0.57 -6.00 3.25
C LYS A 75 2.07 -6.30 3.06
N ILE A 76 2.91 -5.27 2.96
CA ILE A 76 4.37 -5.45 2.83
C ILE A 76 4.98 -6.08 4.08
N ARG A 77 4.55 -5.65 5.29
CA ARG A 77 5.03 -6.26 6.55
C ARG A 77 4.65 -7.73 6.63
N GLN A 78 3.39 -8.05 6.33
CA GLN A 78 2.92 -9.44 6.28
C GLN A 78 3.74 -10.27 5.28
N ALA A 79 4.01 -9.75 4.09
CA ALA A 79 4.83 -10.45 3.10
C ALA A 79 6.27 -10.70 3.59
N ARG A 80 6.85 -9.76 4.35
CA ARG A 80 8.18 -9.93 4.95
C ARG A 80 8.20 -10.97 6.06
N GLU A 81 7.19 -10.98 6.93
CA GLU A 81 7.06 -11.99 8.00
C GLU A 81 6.97 -13.40 7.39
N VAL A 82 6.15 -13.56 6.35
CA VAL A 82 6.03 -14.81 5.60
C VAL A 82 7.37 -15.20 4.95
N ALA A 83 8.04 -14.26 4.28
CA ALA A 83 9.34 -14.51 3.68
C ALA A 83 10.42 -14.91 4.71
N GLU A 84 10.39 -14.34 5.91
CA GLU A 84 11.31 -14.68 7.00
C GLU A 84 11.08 -16.11 7.50
N VAL A 85 9.81 -16.49 7.74
CA VAL A 85 9.44 -17.86 8.12
C VAL A 85 9.94 -18.84 7.06
N TRP A 86 9.76 -18.52 5.78
CA TRP A 86 10.19 -19.37 4.68
C TRP A 86 11.71 -19.45 4.55
N THR A 87 12.42 -18.33 4.74
CA THR A 87 13.89 -18.31 4.72
C THR A 87 14.48 -19.22 5.79
N LYS A 88 13.87 -19.23 7.00
CA LYS A 88 14.27 -20.16 8.06
C LYS A 88 14.01 -21.62 7.66
N GLN A 89 12.81 -21.93 7.16
CA GLN A 89 12.45 -23.29 6.73
C GLN A 89 13.35 -23.79 5.59
N PHE A 90 13.63 -22.97 4.58
CA PHE A 90 14.49 -23.35 3.46
C PHE A 90 15.98 -23.45 3.84
N GLY A 91 16.43 -22.63 4.79
CA GLY A 91 17.81 -22.71 5.31
C GLY A 91 18.09 -24.00 6.07
N GLU A 92 17.05 -24.62 6.64
CA GLU A 92 17.14 -25.90 7.37
C GLU A 92 16.91 -27.12 6.46
N MET A 93 16.46 -26.92 5.22
CA MET A 93 16.20 -28.02 4.27
C MET A 93 17.45 -28.39 3.45
N PRO A 94 17.61 -29.68 3.09
CA PRO A 94 18.58 -30.09 2.09
C PRO A 94 18.32 -29.36 0.75
N GLN A 95 19.39 -28.95 0.06
CA GLN A 95 19.33 -28.29 -1.26
C GLN A 95 18.44 -29.04 -2.27
N THR A 96 18.39 -30.36 -2.19
CA THR A 96 17.58 -31.23 -3.06
C THR A 96 16.07 -31.12 -2.85
N ASP A 97 15.61 -30.63 -1.69
CA ASP A 97 14.18 -30.58 -1.34
C ASP A 97 13.59 -29.16 -1.43
N ILE A 98 14.41 -28.12 -1.58
CA ILE A 98 13.97 -26.73 -1.78
C ILE A 98 13.05 -26.60 -3.00
N GLY A 99 13.42 -27.23 -4.12
CA GLY A 99 12.62 -27.17 -5.35
C GLY A 99 11.25 -27.85 -5.22
N LYS A 100 11.16 -28.95 -4.46
CA LYS A 100 9.88 -29.63 -4.18
C LYS A 100 9.00 -28.78 -3.27
N ALA A 101 9.59 -28.22 -2.21
CA ALA A 101 8.88 -27.34 -1.29
C ALA A 101 8.35 -26.08 -2.00
N LEU A 102 9.13 -25.46 -2.89
CA LEU A 102 8.66 -24.35 -3.73
C LEU A 102 7.45 -24.76 -4.60
N MET A 103 7.51 -25.92 -5.22
CA MET A 103 6.40 -26.43 -6.05
C MET A 103 5.12 -26.66 -5.25
N GLU A 104 5.22 -27.23 -4.05
CA GLU A 104 4.06 -27.40 -3.16
C GLU A 104 3.48 -26.05 -2.70
N MET A 105 4.33 -25.06 -2.47
CA MET A 105 3.86 -23.70 -2.12
C MET A 105 3.12 -23.02 -3.27
N VAL A 106 3.61 -23.15 -4.50
CA VAL A 106 2.90 -22.61 -5.68
C VAL A 106 1.53 -23.27 -5.82
N LYS A 107 1.43 -24.59 -5.60
CA LYS A 107 0.14 -25.31 -5.59
C LYS A 107 -0.79 -24.79 -4.50
N GLN A 108 -0.29 -24.61 -3.28
CA GLN A 108 -1.07 -24.10 -2.16
C GLN A 108 -1.61 -22.69 -2.43
N ILE A 109 -0.77 -21.78 -2.94
CA ILE A 109 -1.19 -20.42 -3.31
C ILE A 109 -2.23 -20.45 -4.42
N ALA A 110 -2.03 -21.29 -5.45
CA ALA A 110 -3.00 -21.46 -6.53
C ALA A 110 -4.35 -21.96 -5.99
N PHE A 111 -4.34 -22.91 -5.06
CA PHE A 111 -5.54 -23.43 -4.40
C PHE A 111 -6.26 -22.36 -3.57
N GLU A 112 -5.55 -21.67 -2.67
CA GLU A 112 -6.13 -20.60 -1.84
C GLU A 112 -6.68 -19.44 -2.68
N THR A 113 -6.00 -19.10 -3.77
CA THR A 113 -6.45 -18.07 -4.71
C THR A 113 -7.70 -18.51 -5.44
N SER A 114 -7.75 -19.77 -5.88
CA SER A 114 -8.93 -20.36 -6.55
C SER A 114 -10.14 -20.39 -5.61
N LEU A 115 -9.92 -20.71 -4.34
CA LEU A 115 -10.97 -20.70 -3.32
C LEU A 115 -11.50 -19.29 -3.07
N LYS A 116 -10.62 -18.29 -2.89
CA LYS A 116 -11.02 -16.88 -2.70
C LYS A 116 -11.74 -16.30 -3.91
N LEU A 117 -11.36 -16.69 -5.14
CA LEU A 117 -12.08 -16.30 -6.35
C LEU A 117 -13.45 -16.97 -6.43
N GLY A 118 -13.54 -18.27 -6.12
CA GLY A 118 -14.80 -19.00 -6.10
C GLY A 118 -15.79 -18.48 -5.04
N GLU A 119 -15.29 -18.07 -3.88
CA GLU A 119 -16.08 -17.39 -2.83
C GLU A 119 -16.56 -15.99 -3.27
N GLN A 120 -15.83 -15.29 -4.17
CA GLN A 120 -16.26 -14.02 -4.75
C GLN A 120 -17.31 -14.17 -5.86
N GLU A 121 -17.30 -15.26 -6.62
CA GLU A 121 -18.29 -15.55 -7.67
C GLU A 121 -19.58 -16.21 -7.14
N GLY A 122 -19.52 -16.85 -5.96
CA GLY A 122 -20.64 -17.57 -5.33
C GLY A 122 -21.52 -16.76 -4.36
N GLY A 123 -21.38 -15.43 -4.30
CA GLY A 123 -22.16 -14.59 -3.39
C GLY A 123 -23.58 -14.31 -3.90
N ILE A 124 -24.60 -14.85 -3.23
CA ILE A 124 -25.92 -14.22 -3.08
C ILE A 124 -25.75 -12.91 -2.30
#